data_AF-A0A9W9Z6U7-F1
#
_entry.id   AF-A0A9W9Z6U7-F1
#
_cell.length_a   1.000
_cell.length_b   1.000
_cell.length_c   1.000
_cell.angle_alpha   90.00
_cell.angle_beta   90.00
_cell.angle_gamma   90.00
#
_symmetry.space_group_name_H-M   'P 1'
#
loop_
_entity.id
_entity.type
_entity.pdbx_description
1 polymer ?
#
loop_
_entity_poly.entity_id
_entity_poly.type
_entity_poly.pdbx_seq_one_letter_code
_entity_poly.pdbx_strand_id
1 'polypeptide(L)'
;MNCALFVCWTTLRITLRLVLLFQCIKGNNAQSEEEVEEFVPLVSALLINIGTLSTPWIKSMHKAAAKALELGKVWVLDPVGVGATNIRTKTATDLVISHKPTVIRGNASESWLWPRTFAQD
;
A
#
# COMPACT_ATOMS: atom_id res chain seq x y z
N MET A 1 13.13 -14.72 4.23
CA MET A 1 11.82 -15.38 4.44
C MET A 1 11.32 -14.90 5.80
N ASN A 2 10.05 -14.52 5.94
CA ASN A 2 9.41 -13.75 7.05
C ASN A 2 9.18 -12.29 6.64
N CYS A 3 8.01 -11.65 6.72
CA CYS A 3 6.68 -12.01 7.20
C CYS A 3 5.68 -11.13 6.42
N ALA A 4 4.70 -11.70 5.72
CA ALA A 4 3.49 -10.95 5.39
C ALA A 4 2.52 -11.18 6.55
N LEU A 5 2.57 -10.33 7.58
CA LEU A 5 1.60 -10.38 8.67
C LEU A 5 0.26 -9.86 8.12
N PHE A 6 -0.74 -10.75 8.05
CA PHE A 6 -2.10 -10.39 7.65
C PHE A 6 -2.90 -9.99 8.90
N VAL A 7 -3.23 -8.71 9.05
CA VAL A 7 -3.98 -8.20 10.24
C VAL A 7 -5.39 -7.79 9.82
N CYS A 8 -6.40 -8.44 10.39
CA CYS A 8 -7.82 -8.24 10.10
C CYS A 8 -8.53 -7.40 11.19
N TRP A 9 -9.01 -6.24 10.76
CA TRP A 9 -10.04 -5.33 11.30
C TRP A 9 -9.94 -4.55 12.63
N THR A 10 -10.51 -3.35 12.48
CA THR A 10 -10.89 -2.27 13.41
C THR A 10 -9.77 -1.60 14.25
N THR A 11 -9.44 -0.39 13.82
CA THR A 11 -8.62 0.61 14.54
C THR A 11 -7.15 0.24 14.68
N LEU A 12 -6.40 0.37 13.57
CA LEU A 12 -4.95 0.59 13.71
C LEU A 12 -4.77 1.95 14.41
N ARG A 13 -4.67 1.94 15.74
CA ARG A 13 -3.92 2.96 16.47
C ARG A 13 -2.44 2.74 16.16
N ILE A 14 -2.02 3.11 14.95
CA ILE A 14 -0.61 3.43 14.72
C ILE A 14 -0.42 4.75 15.45
N THR A 15 0.23 4.69 16.61
CA THR A 15 0.52 5.85 17.46
C THR A 15 1.18 6.92 16.59
N LEU A 16 0.48 8.04 16.38
CA LEU A 16 0.88 9.12 15.48
C LEU A 16 2.29 9.62 15.83
N ARG A 17 3.26 9.22 15.02
CA ARG A 17 4.45 10.02 14.73
C ARG A 17 4.65 9.97 13.22
N LEU A 18 3.84 10.75 12.51
CA LEU A 18 3.84 10.91 11.05
C LEU A 18 3.76 9.58 10.27
N VAL A 19 2.55 9.05 10.10
CA VAL A 19 2.27 8.02 9.08
C VAL A 19 1.85 8.77 7.82
N LEU A 20 2.55 8.59 6.70
CA LEU A 20 1.99 9.04 5.42
C LEU A 20 0.85 8.09 5.09
N LEU A 21 -0.36 8.59 5.25
CA LEU A 21 -1.56 7.93 4.79
C LEU A 21 -1.77 8.35 3.34
N PHE A 22 -1.40 7.49 2.39
CA PHE A 22 -1.81 7.63 0.99
C PHE A 22 -3.30 7.23 0.87
N GLN A 23 -4.17 7.90 1.64
CA GLN A 23 -5.61 7.87 1.42
C GLN A 23 -5.94 9.03 0.49
N CYS A 24 -6.43 8.67 -0.67
CA CYS A 24 -7.00 9.60 -1.63
C CYS A 24 -8.28 10.20 -1.00
N ILE A 25 -8.09 11.30 -0.27
CA ILE A 25 -9.16 12.21 0.10
C ILE A 25 -9.33 13.16 -1.09
N LYS A 26 -10.51 13.07 -1.70
CA LYS A 26 -10.95 13.88 -2.83
C LYS A 26 -10.58 15.36 -2.61
N GLY A 27 -9.76 15.94 -3.49
CA GLY A 27 -9.81 17.40 -3.69
C GLY A 27 -8.51 18.20 -3.66
N ASN A 28 -7.31 17.63 -3.86
CA ASN A 28 -6.17 18.49 -4.22
C ASN A 28 -5.23 17.84 -5.24
N ASN A 29 -4.98 18.54 -6.34
CA ASN A 29 -4.16 18.13 -7.49
C ASN A 29 -2.64 18.27 -7.20
N ALA A 30 -2.14 17.79 -6.06
CA ALA A 30 -0.74 18.03 -5.68
C ALA A 30 -0.19 16.92 -4.77
N GLN A 31 0.10 15.77 -5.36
CA GLN A 31 1.20 14.90 -4.94
C GLN A 31 1.79 14.34 -6.23
N SER A 32 2.62 15.16 -6.87
CA SER A 32 3.33 14.76 -8.08
C SER A 32 4.25 13.59 -7.74
N GLU A 33 4.64 12.79 -8.73
CA GLU A 33 5.53 11.65 -8.53
C GLU A 33 6.84 12.06 -7.80
N GLU A 34 7.25 13.33 -7.97
CA GLU A 34 8.45 13.94 -7.38
C GLU A 34 8.27 14.21 -5.88
N GLU A 35 7.14 14.77 -5.44
CA GLU A 35 6.91 15.10 -4.02
C GLU A 35 6.91 13.85 -3.13
N VAL A 36 6.51 12.70 -3.68
CA VAL A 36 6.50 11.43 -2.97
C VAL A 36 7.89 11.00 -2.52
N GLU A 37 8.89 11.21 -3.36
CA GLU A 37 10.27 10.81 -3.06
C GLU A 37 10.90 11.70 -1.98
N GLU A 38 10.47 12.96 -1.89
CA GLU A 38 10.88 13.89 -0.84
C GLU A 38 10.14 13.65 0.48
N PHE A 39 8.88 13.22 0.42
CA PHE A 39 8.04 13.07 1.61
C PHE A 39 8.25 11.74 2.36
N VAL A 40 8.47 10.63 1.64
CA VAL A 40 8.69 9.31 2.27
C VAL A 40 9.87 9.32 3.27
N PRO A 41 11.01 10.01 3.02
CA PRO A 41 12.07 10.21 4.00
C PRO A 41 11.64 10.89 5.30
N LEU A 42 10.59 11.72 5.30
CA LEU A 42 10.18 12.52 6.46
C LEU A 42 9.24 11.77 7.43
N VAL A 43 8.62 10.68 7.00
CA VAL A 43 7.62 9.93 7.79
C VAL A 43 8.19 8.70 8.49
N SER A 44 7.61 8.27 9.61
CA SER A 44 8.09 7.08 10.32
C SER A 44 7.63 5.78 9.65
N ALA A 45 6.48 5.80 8.99
CA ALA A 45 5.91 4.67 8.28
C ALA A 45 5.03 5.13 7.11
N LEU A 46 4.83 4.24 6.13
CA LEU A 46 4.02 4.49 4.94
C LEU A 46 2.79 3.55 4.93
N LEU A 47 1.61 4.08 4.62
CA LEU A 47 0.42 3.28 4.35
C LEU A 47 -0.11 3.62 2.94
N ILE A 48 -0.10 2.63 2.05
CA ILE A 48 -0.68 2.73 0.71
C ILE A 48 -2.06 2.08 0.74
N ASN A 49 -3.10 2.88 0.48
CA ASN A 49 -4.48 2.40 0.37
C ASN A 49 -4.98 2.58 -1.08
N ILE A 50 -5.49 1.51 -1.69
CA ILE A 50 -5.95 1.52 -3.10
C ILE A 50 -7.48 1.70 -3.25
N GLY A 51 -8.18 2.13 -2.20
CA GLY A 51 -9.65 2.23 -2.16
C GLY A 51 -10.25 3.14 -3.23
N THR A 52 -9.56 4.21 -3.57
CA THR A 52 -9.93 5.18 -4.62
C THR A 52 -8.88 5.21 -5.74
N LEU A 53 -8.53 4.02 -6.24
CA LEU A 53 -7.55 3.84 -7.30
C LEU A 53 -7.88 4.64 -8.57
N SER A 54 -6.89 5.31 -9.13
CA SER A 54 -6.92 5.84 -10.50
C SER A 54 -5.54 5.74 -11.15
N THR A 55 -5.52 5.57 -12.48
CA THR A 55 -4.31 5.23 -13.25
C THR A 55 -3.09 6.13 -13.01
N PRO A 56 -3.23 7.47 -12.91
CA PRO A 56 -2.08 8.35 -12.65
C PRO A 56 -1.34 8.03 -11.34
N TRP A 57 -2.07 7.56 -10.32
CA TRP A 57 -1.54 7.38 -8.97
C TRP A 57 -0.83 6.05 -8.77
N ILE A 58 -1.06 5.07 -9.65
CA ILE A 58 -0.39 3.77 -9.58
C ILE A 58 1.12 3.98 -9.58
N LYS A 59 1.63 4.88 -10.44
CA LYS A 59 3.05 5.22 -10.52
C LYS A 59 3.57 5.81 -9.20
N SER A 60 2.88 6.80 -8.65
CA SER A 60 3.23 7.42 -7.37
C SER A 60 3.24 6.39 -6.22
N MET A 61 2.29 5.46 -6.19
CA MET A 61 2.26 4.37 -5.20
C MET A 61 3.49 3.45 -5.33
N HIS A 62 3.89 3.10 -6.55
CA HIS A 62 5.11 2.33 -6.77
C HIS A 62 6.38 3.09 -6.36
N LYS A 63 6.48 4.39 -6.62
CA LYS A 63 7.61 5.23 -6.17
C LYS A 63 7.65 5.34 -4.65
N ALA A 64 6.50 5.55 -4.00
CA ALA A 64 6.40 5.60 -2.54
C ALA A 64 6.89 4.29 -1.90
N ALA A 65 6.39 3.16 -2.41
CA ALA A 65 6.75 1.84 -1.93
C ALA A 65 8.24 1.51 -2.18
N ALA A 66 8.77 1.85 -3.36
CA ALA A 66 10.18 1.70 -3.67
C ALA A 66 11.05 2.50 -2.71
N LYS A 67 10.70 3.76 -2.44
CA LYS A 67 11.45 4.62 -1.52
C LYS A 67 11.36 4.13 -0.08
N ALA A 68 10.20 3.64 0.36
CA ALA A 68 10.05 3.05 1.68
C ALA A 68 10.92 1.79 1.83
N LEU A 69 10.97 0.95 0.79
CA LEU A 69 11.83 -0.23 0.75
C LEU A 69 13.32 0.15 0.78
N GLU A 70 13.75 1.13 -0.03
CA GLU A 70 15.12 1.65 -0.07
C GLU A 70 15.57 2.16 1.30
N LEU A 71 14.70 2.88 2.01
CA LEU A 71 14.97 3.44 3.33
C LEU A 71 14.77 2.45 4.48
N GLY A 72 14.38 1.20 4.18
CA GLY A 72 14.08 0.18 5.19
C GLY A 72 12.91 0.54 6.11
N LYS A 73 11.98 1.38 5.65
CA LYS A 73 10.84 1.85 6.44
C LYS A 73 9.72 0.82 6.45
N VAL A 74 9.04 0.73 7.59
CA VAL A 74 7.82 -0.06 7.70
C VAL A 74 6.77 0.55 6.77
N TRP A 75 6.21 -0.29 5.89
CA TRP A 75 5.09 0.12 5.07
C TRP A 75 3.98 -0.93 4.99
N VAL A 76 2.75 -0.44 4.93
CA VAL A 76 1.53 -1.24 4.99
C VAL A 76 0.76 -1.07 3.69
N LEU A 77 0.30 -2.18 3.11
CA LEU A 77 -0.63 -2.19 1.99
C LEU A 77 -2.04 -2.46 2.48
N ASP A 78 -2.99 -1.60 2.14
CA ASP A 78 -4.44 -1.79 2.34
C ASP A 78 -5.10 -1.97 0.95
N PRO A 79 -5.28 -3.23 0.49
CA PRO A 79 -5.62 -3.59 -0.88
C PRO A 79 -7.12 -3.48 -1.14
N VAL A 80 -7.74 -2.36 -0.74
CA VAL A 80 -9.20 -2.21 -0.73
C VAL A 80 -9.83 -2.53 -2.08
N GLY A 81 -10.73 -3.51 -2.09
CA GLY A 81 -11.42 -3.96 -3.30
C GLY A 81 -10.56 -4.79 -4.26
N VAL A 82 -9.46 -5.37 -3.79
CA VAL A 82 -8.78 -6.46 -4.51
C VAL A 82 -9.74 -7.61 -4.79
N GLY A 83 -9.64 -8.17 -5.99
CA GLY A 83 -10.57 -9.18 -6.49
C GLY A 83 -11.90 -8.63 -7.01
N ALA A 84 -12.23 -7.36 -6.75
CA ALA A 84 -13.43 -6.74 -7.33
C ALA A 84 -13.24 -6.33 -8.80
N THR A 85 -12.04 -5.85 -9.17
CA THR A 85 -11.71 -5.49 -10.55
C THR A 85 -10.28 -5.87 -10.90
N ASN A 86 -10.02 -6.17 -12.18
CA ASN A 86 -8.69 -6.56 -12.66
C ASN A 86 -7.61 -5.51 -12.36
N ILE A 87 -7.94 -4.22 -12.49
CA ILE A 87 -6.98 -3.15 -12.21
C ILE A 87 -6.56 -3.11 -10.74
N ARG A 88 -7.51 -3.26 -9.80
CA ARG A 88 -7.21 -3.28 -8.36
C ARG A 88 -6.38 -4.51 -8.00
N THR A 89 -6.76 -5.67 -8.50
CA THR A 89 -6.03 -6.92 -8.26
C THR A 89 -4.62 -6.87 -8.82
N LYS A 90 -4.45 -6.38 -10.05
CA LYS A 90 -3.15 -6.24 -10.68
C LYS A 90 -2.27 -5.25 -9.93
N THR A 91 -2.78 -4.05 -9.63
CA THR A 91 -2.00 -3.05 -8.87
C THR A 91 -1.57 -3.57 -7.50
N ALA A 92 -2.48 -4.19 -6.75
CA ALA A 92 -2.16 -4.73 -5.44
C ALA A 92 -1.10 -5.85 -5.55
N THR A 93 -1.24 -6.72 -6.55
CA THR A 93 -0.29 -7.80 -6.87
C THR A 93 1.09 -7.24 -7.21
N ASP A 94 1.16 -6.28 -8.13
CA ASP A 94 2.41 -5.68 -8.59
C ASP A 94 3.14 -5.01 -7.41
N LEU A 95 2.42 -4.29 -6.54
CA LEU A 95 2.99 -3.69 -5.32
C LEU A 95 3.57 -4.73 -4.37
N VAL A 96 2.91 -5.86 -4.18
CA VAL A 96 3.39 -6.95 -3.31
C VAL A 96 4.64 -7.59 -3.88
N ILE A 97 4.64 -7.96 -5.17
CA ILE A 97 5.77 -8.62 -5.83
C ILE A 97 6.99 -7.69 -5.87
N SER A 98 6.80 -6.44 -6.31
CA SER A 98 7.91 -5.52 -6.55
C SER A 98 8.51 -4.98 -5.26
N HIS A 99 7.67 -4.67 -4.26
CA HIS A 99 8.10 -3.82 -3.13
C HIS A 99 7.94 -4.46 -1.75
N LYS A 100 7.35 -5.67 -1.67
CA LYS A 100 7.29 -6.51 -0.47
C LYS A 100 6.85 -5.75 0.80
N PRO A 101 5.56 -5.40 0.92
CA PRO A 101 5.05 -4.69 2.09
C PRO A 101 5.38 -5.41 3.38
N THR A 102 5.68 -4.64 4.42
CA THR A 102 5.92 -5.17 5.76
C THR A 102 4.66 -5.82 6.32
N VAL A 103 3.50 -5.23 6.02
CA VAL A 103 2.18 -5.71 6.47
C VAL A 103 1.18 -5.55 5.33
N ILE A 104 0.32 -6.55 5.13
CA ILE A 104 -0.85 -6.43 4.26
C ILE A 104 -2.08 -6.47 5.16
N ARG A 105 -2.86 -5.38 5.16
CA ARG A 105 -4.08 -5.25 5.95
C ARG A 105 -5.27 -5.37 5.01
N GLY A 106 -6.12 -6.38 5.18
CA GLY A 106 -7.35 -6.50 4.39
C GLY A 106 -8.47 -7.17 5.16
N ASN A 107 -9.67 -7.14 4.59
CA ASN A 107 -10.82 -7.91 5.08
C ASN A 107 -10.71 -9.37 4.60
N ALA A 108 -11.36 -10.30 5.30
CA ALA A 108 -11.35 -11.72 4.91
C ALA A 108 -11.79 -11.91 3.43
N SER A 109 -12.85 -11.22 3.00
CA SER A 109 -13.34 -11.27 1.61
C SER A 109 -12.25 -10.91 0.59
N GLU A 110 -11.39 -9.94 0.92
CA GLU A 110 -10.30 -9.51 0.05
C GLU A 110 -9.23 -10.59 -0.05
N SER A 111 -8.87 -11.25 1.05
CA SER A 111 -7.96 -12.40 1.03
C SER A 111 -8.48 -13.56 0.18
N TRP A 112 -9.79 -13.82 0.25
CA TRP A 112 -10.42 -14.90 -0.50
C TRP A 112 -10.48 -14.62 -2.00
N LEU A 113 -10.76 -13.37 -2.38
CA LEU A 113 -10.86 -12.96 -3.77
C LEU A 113 -9.50 -12.67 -4.41
N TRP A 114 -8.46 -12.42 -3.61
CA TRP A 114 -7.10 -12.25 -4.12
C TRP A 114 -6.57 -13.61 -4.62
N PRO A 115 -6.15 -13.72 -5.90
CA PRO A 115 -5.50 -14.93 -6.40
C PRO A 115 -4.37 -15.40 -5.47
N ARG A 116 -4.41 -16.65 -5.00
CA ARG A 116 -3.45 -17.20 -4.01
C ARG A 116 -2.05 -17.46 -4.56
N THR A 117 -1.68 -16.87 -5.69
CA THR A 117 -0.41 -17.07 -6.39
C THR A 117 0.81 -16.47 -5.68
N PHE A 118 0.65 -15.87 -4.49
CA PHE A 118 1.71 -15.16 -3.77
C PHE A 118 2.20 -15.85 -2.49
N ALA A 119 1.59 -16.97 -2.10
CA ALA A 119 1.85 -17.60 -0.79
C ALA A 119 2.89 -18.74 -0.83
N GLN A 120 3.65 -18.89 -1.91
CA GLN A 120 4.47 -20.10 -2.13
C GLN A 120 5.99 -19.93 -2.30
N ASP A 121 6.55 -18.72 -2.12
CA ASP A 121 8.01 -18.54 -2.12
C ASP A 121 8.53 -17.87 -0.82
#